data_AF-A0A9D1WD79-F1
#
_entry.id   AF-A0A9D1WD79-F1
#
_cell.length_a   1.000
_cell.length_b   1.000
_cell.length_c   1.000
_cell.angle_alpha   90.00
_cell.angle_beta   90.00
_cell.angle_gamma   90.00
#
_symmetry.space_group_name_H-M   'P 1'
#
loop_
_entity.id
_entity.type
_entity.pdbx_description
1 polymer ?
#
loop_
_entity_poly.entity_id
_entity_poly.type
_entity_poly.pdbx_seq_one_letter_code
_entity_poly.pdbx_strand_id
1 'polypeptide(L)' 'MKASELRNKSVEELKNELNDLQREQFNLRFQLKLNLLQQTDNLRKVRREIARVNTVLSEKLRAESAQ' A
#
# COMPACT_ATOMS: atom_id res chain seq x y z
N MET A 1 -0.25 -7.37 5.49
CA MET A 1 -0.47 -8.20 4.27
C MET A 1 0.70 -9.16 3.98
N LYS A 2 0.42 -10.39 3.53
CA LYS A 2 1.42 -11.32 2.98
C LYS A 2 1.61 -11.04 1.47
N ALA A 3 2.85 -11.14 0.98
CA ALA A 3 3.18 -10.85 -0.43
C ALA A 3 2.45 -11.77 -1.43
N SER A 4 2.13 -13.00 -1.01
CA SER A 4 1.41 -13.99 -1.82
C SER A 4 -0.01 -13.54 -2.16
N GLU A 5 -0.70 -12.89 -1.23
CA GLU A 5 -2.08 -12.40 -1.42
C GLU A 5 -2.13 -11.22 -2.40
N LEU A 6 -1.09 -10.37 -2.39
CA LEU A 6 -0.98 -9.23 -3.31
C LEU A 6 -0.69 -9.65 -4.76
N ARG A 7 0.02 -10.76 -4.97
CA ARG A 7 0.31 -11.25 -6.33
C ARG A 7 -0.92 -11.84 -7.03
N ASN A 8 -1.84 -12.44 -6.26
CA ASN A 8 -3.07 -13.05 -6.77
C ASN A 8 -4.13 -12.03 -7.20
N LYS A 9 -4.07 -10.80 -6.69
CA LYS A 9 -5.02 -9.72 -7.02
C LYS A 9 -4.79 -9.14 -8.41
N SER A 10 -5.84 -8.68 -9.08
CA SER A 10 -5.75 -8.01 -10.39
C SER A 10 -5.02 -6.67 -10.30
N VAL A 11 -4.49 -6.18 -11.43
CA VAL A 11 -3.83 -4.85 -11.51
C VAL A 11 -4.78 -3.73 -11.09
N GLU A 12 -6.06 -3.83 -11.44
CA GLU A 12 -7.08 -2.85 -11.04
C GLU A 12 -7.39 -2.89 -9.55
N GLU A 13 -7.51 -4.08 -8.97
CA GLU A 13 -7.70 -4.28 -7.53
C GLU A 13 -6.52 -3.72 -6.72
N LEU A 14 -5.29 -3.94 -7.20
CA LEU A 14 -4.08 -3.39 -6.59
C LEU A 14 -4.05 -1.86 -6.63
N LYS A 15 -4.54 -1.24 -7.71
CA LYS A 15 -4.68 0.22 -7.81
C LYS A 15 -5.73 0.76 -6.83
N ASN A 16 -6.86 0.07 -6.69
CA ASN A 16 -7.90 0.45 -5.74
C ASN A 16 -7.39 0.36 -4.29
N GLU A 17 -6.72 -0.74 -3.95
CA GLU A 17 -6.14 -0.94 -2.62
C GLU A 17 -5.02 0.06 -2.31
N LEU A 18 -4.24 0.46 -3.32
CA LEU A 18 -3.26 1.55 -3.19
C LEU A 18 -3.94 2.87 -2.83
N ASN A 19 -5.05 3.22 -3.48
CA ASN A 19 -5.80 4.44 -3.18
C ASN A 19 -6.35 4.43 -1.75
N ASP A 20 -6.85 3.29 -1.29
CA ASP A 20 -7.36 3.15 0.08
C ASP A 20 -6.24 3.27 1.11
N LEU A 21 -5.10 2.63 0.88
CA LEU A 21 -3.91 2.75 1.74
C LEU A 21 -3.36 4.18 1.78
N GLN A 22 -3.45 4.94 0.69
CA GLN A 22 -3.06 6.36 0.65
C GLN A 22 -4.00 7.23 1.49
N ARG A 23 -5.32 6.97 1.44
CA ARG A 23 -6.30 7.65 2.29
C ARG A 23 -6.05 7.35 3.77
N GLU A 24 -5.78 6.09 4.10
CA GLU A 24 -5.42 5.69 5.46
C GLU A 24 -4.13 6.38 5.92
N GLN A 25 -3.10 6.42 5.07
CA GLN A 25 -1.87 7.14 5.37
C GLN A 25 -2.13 8.62 5.65
N PHE A 26 -2.97 9.29 4.86
CA PHE A 26 -3.33 10.68 5.07
C PHE A 26 -4.01 10.89 6.44
N ASN A 27 -4.98 10.03 6.76
CA ASN A 27 -5.67 10.06 8.05
C ASN A 27 -4.71 9.86 9.23
N LEU A 28 -3.78 8.91 9.13
CA LEU A 28 -2.77 8.68 10.16
C LEU A 28 -1.80 9.86 10.31
N ARG A 29 -1.41 10.51 9.19
CA ARG A 29 -0.58 11.73 9.24
C ARG A 29 -1.33 12.90 9.86
N PHE A 30 -2.64 13.00 9.59
CA PHE A 30 -3.50 14.02 10.19
C PHE A 30 -3.65 13.82 11.70
N GLN A 31 -3.94 12.59 12.14
CA GLN A 31 -4.00 12.22 13.56
C GLN A 31 -2.67 12.44 14.29
N LEU A 32 -1.55 12.16 13.62
CA LEU A 32 -0.21 12.44 14.15
C LEU A 32 -0.02 13.95 14.40
N LYS A 33 -0.45 14.79 13.46
CA LYS A 33 -0.34 16.26 13.61
C LYS A 33 -1.23 16.81 14.72
N LEU A 34 -2.37 16.16 14.97
CA LEU A 34 -3.26 16.49 16.08
C LEU A 34 -2.80 15.94 17.44
N ASN A 35 -1.68 15.21 17.50
CA ASN A 35 -1.19 14.49 18.69
C ASN A 35 -2.20 13.48 19.27
N LEU A 36 -3.15 13.00 18.46
CA LEU A 36 -4.16 12.01 18.87
C LEU A 36 -3.77 10.56 18.48
N LEU A 37 -2.57 10.39 17.90
CA LEU A 37 -2.14 9.11 17.39
C LEU A 37 -1.67 8.18 18.53
N GLN A 38 -2.49 7.20 18.88
CA GLN A 38 -2.19 6.24 19.94
C GLN A 38 -1.15 5.17 19.53
N GLN A 39 -1.07 4.83 18.24
CA GLN A 39 -0.19 3.76 17.73
C GLN A 39 0.65 4.26 16.54
N THR A 40 1.89 4.63 16.82
CA THR A 40 2.86 5.11 15.81
C THR A 40 3.30 4.01 14.84
N ASP A 41 3.18 2.74 15.24
CA ASP A 41 3.57 1.59 14.41
C ASP A 41 2.74 1.45 13.14
N ASN A 42 1.47 1.88 13.18
CA ASN A 42 0.56 1.78 12.03
C ASN A 42 1.06 2.64 10.85
N LEU A 43 1.69 3.77 11.14
CA LEU A 43 2.31 4.63 10.13
C LEU A 43 3.47 3.94 9.40
N ARG A 44 4.22 3.06 10.09
CA ARG A 44 5.28 2.23 9.48
C ARG A 44 4.68 1.05 8.72
N LYS A 45 3.61 0.44 9.21
CA LYS A 45 2.91 -0.67 8.53
C LYS A 45 2.31 -0.21 7.20
N VAL A 46 1.52 0.86 7.20
CA VAL A 46 0.86 1.40 5.98
C VAL A 46 1.90 1.80 4.93
N ARG A 47 3.00 2.45 5.32
CA ARG A 47 4.11 2.77 4.38
C ARG A 47 4.71 1.52 3.74
N ARG A 48 4.91 0.44 4.51
CA ARG A 48 5.44 -0.83 3.99
C ARG A 48 4.45 -1.52 3.07
N GLU A 49 3.16 -1.40 3.34
CA GLU A 49 2.11 -2.00 2.50
C GLU A 49 2.01 -1.29 1.16
N ILE A 50 2.02 0.05 1.13
CA ILE A 50 2.09 0.84 -0.11
C ILE A 50 3.32 0.45 -0.94
N ALA A 51 4.49 0.33 -0.29
CA ALA A 51 5.72 -0.09 -0.99
C ALA A 51 5.58 -1.48 -1.63
N ARG A 52 5.00 -2.45 -0.92
CA ARG A 52 4.78 -3.81 -1.45
C ARG A 52 3.82 -3.82 -2.64
N VAL A 53 2.71 -3.08 -2.58
CA VAL A 53 1.76 -2.96 -3.69
C VAL A 53 2.45 -2.37 -4.92
N ASN A 54 3.25 -1.31 -4.76
CA ASN A 54 4.02 -0.70 -5.83
C ASN A 54 5.05 -1.68 -6.44
N THR A 55 5.72 -2.48 -5.61
CA THR A 55 6.64 -3.52 -6.10
C THR A 55 5.91 -4.54 -6.97
N VAL A 56 4.76 -5.06 -6.52
CA VAL A 56 3.99 -6.06 -7.29
C VAL A 56 3.46 -5.46 -8.59
N LEU A 57 2.98 -4.20 -8.58
CA LEU A 57 2.59 -3.50 -9.81
C LEU A 57 3.77 -3.40 -10.79
N SER A 58 4.96 -3.06 -10.30
CA SER A 58 6.17 -3.01 -11.14
C SER A 58 6.60 -4.39 -11.65
N GLU A 59 6.48 -5.45 -10.84
CA GLU A 59 6.72 -6.84 -11.26
C GLU A 59 5.78 -7.23 -12.41
N LYS A 60 4.48 -6.89 -12.32
CA LYS A 60 3.49 -7.18 -13.37
C LYS A 60 3.75 -6.42 -14.66
N LEU A 61 4.03 -5.12 -14.58
CA LEU A 61 4.36 -4.29 -15.76
C LEU A 61 5.64 -4.78 -16.46
N ARG A 62 6.66 -5.21 -15.70
CA ARG A 62 7.88 -5.78 -16.28
C ARG A 62 7.61 -7.11 -16.97
N ALA A 63 6.77 -7.97 -16.39
CA ALA A 63 6.38 -9.24 -17.01
C ALA A 63 5.61 -9.03 -18.33
N GLU A 64 4.73 -8.02 -18.40
CA GLU A 64 4.03 -7.62 -19.63
C GLU A 64 4.99 -7.09 -20.70
N SER A 65 6.01 -6.29 -20.33
CA SER A 65 7.00 -5.75 -21.28
C SER A 65 8.02 -6.76 -21.80
N ALA A 66 8.12 -7.92 -21.15
CA ALA A 66 9.03 -9.00 -21.51
C ALA A 66 8.38 -10.09 -22.37
N GLN A 67 7.07 -9.95 -22.66
CA GLN A 67 6.31 -10.75 -23.62
C GLN A 67 6.28 -10.04 -24.98
#